data_AF-A0A7X4WBX8-F1
#
_entry.id   AF-A0A7X4WBX8-F1
#
_cell.length_a   1.000
_cell.length_b   1.000
_cell.length_c   1.000
_cell.angle_alpha   90.00
_cell.angle_beta   90.00
_cell.angle_gamma   90.00
#
_symmetry.space_group_name_H-M   'P 1'
#
loop_
_entity.id
_entity.type
_entity.pdbx_description
1 polymer ?
#
loop_
_entity_poly.entity_id
_entity_poly.type
_entity_poly.pdbx_seq_one_letter_code
_entity_poly.pdbx_strand_id
1 'polypeptide(L)'
;MATIAYLSIEGTTTGCLTQGCNTPLSMGNAYQLGHEDEITVLSYSHAIAFDNRSTHHPIQIVKRVDKSSPILAQACSDGEELKCKLSFYRPNSKGGIE
;
A
#
# COMPACT_ATOMS: atom_id res chain seq x y z
N MET A 1 -4.50 13.98 -9.43
CA MET A 1 -4.06 12.58 -9.34
C MET A 1 -2.68 12.61 -8.71
N ALA A 2 -2.49 12.01 -7.52
CA ALA A 2 -1.15 11.86 -6.96
C ALA A 2 -0.35 10.93 -7.89
N THR A 3 0.85 11.34 -8.28
CA THR A 3 1.70 10.54 -9.17
C THR A 3 2.36 9.39 -8.44
N ILE A 4 2.48 9.49 -7.12
CA ILE A 4 3.21 8.55 -6.28
C ILE A 4 2.39 8.30 -5.02
N ALA A 5 2.21 7.04 -4.66
CA ALA A 5 1.59 6.64 -3.41
C ALA A 5 2.25 5.38 -2.86
N TYR A 6 2.32 5.30 -1.54
CA TYR A 6 2.87 4.15 -0.84
C TYR A 6 1.92 3.65 0.24
N LEU A 7 1.94 2.35 0.47
CA LEU A 7 1.09 1.67 1.43
C LEU A 7 1.94 0.85 2.41
N SER A 8 1.82 1.17 3.69
CA SER A 8 2.31 0.34 4.78
C SER A 8 1.15 -0.46 5.37
N ILE A 9 1.39 -1.75 5.63
CA ILE A 9 0.38 -2.67 6.20
C ILE A 9 0.99 -3.39 7.40
N GLU A 10 0.30 -3.30 8.53
CA GLU A 10 0.63 -4.01 9.75
C GLU A 10 -0.53 -4.94 10.13
N GLY A 11 -0.20 -6.21 10.38
CA GLY A 11 -1.12 -7.18 10.93
C GLY A 11 -1.26 -6.96 12.42
N THR A 12 -2.47 -7.12 12.93
CA THR A 12 -2.74 -7.01 14.37
C THR A 12 -1.96 -8.03 15.19
N THR A 13 -1.62 -9.19 14.60
CA THR A 13 -0.87 -10.27 15.24
C THR A 13 0.50 -10.50 14.60
N THR A 14 0.64 -10.29 13.29
CA THR A 14 1.86 -10.62 12.52
C THR A 14 2.87 -9.47 12.39
N GLY A 15 2.52 -8.26 12.83
CA GLY A 15 3.42 -7.09 12.76
C GLY A 15 3.50 -6.50 11.35
N CYS A 16 4.62 -5.87 10.99
CA CYS A 16 4.75 -5.19 9.69
C CYS A 16 4.85 -6.19 8.52
N LEU A 17 3.77 -6.32 7.75
CA LEU A 17 3.68 -7.24 6.61
C LEU A 17 4.42 -6.72 5.37
N THR A 18 4.63 -5.40 5.29
CA THR A 18 5.29 -4.74 4.17
C THR A 18 6.81 -4.62 4.35
N GLN A 19 7.37 -5.23 5.40
CA GLN A 19 8.78 -5.12 5.73
C GLN A 19 9.70 -5.66 4.62
N GLY A 20 10.53 -4.77 4.07
CA GLY A 20 11.47 -5.03 2.99
C GLY A 20 10.81 -5.34 1.65
N CYS A 21 9.55 -4.97 1.44
CA CYS A 21 8.85 -5.23 0.18
C CYS A 21 9.35 -4.38 -0.99
N ASN A 22 10.01 -3.25 -0.72
CA ASN A 22 10.51 -2.33 -1.74
C ASN A 22 12.04 -2.27 -1.74
N THR A 23 12.66 -3.45 -1.72
CA THR A 23 14.11 -3.62 -1.72
C THR A 23 14.58 -4.20 -3.06
N PRO A 24 15.87 -4.11 -3.41
CA PRO A 24 16.40 -4.73 -4.62
C PRO A 24 16.14 -6.24 -4.72
N LEU A 25 16.13 -6.94 -3.58
CA LEU A 25 15.84 -8.39 -3.53
C LEU A 25 14.37 -8.71 -3.81
N SER A 26 13.47 -7.75 -3.56
CA SER A 26 12.02 -7.92 -3.72
C SER A 26 11.52 -7.39 -5.06
N MET A 27 11.96 -6.19 -5.44
CA MET A 27 11.47 -5.42 -6.59
C MET A 27 12.48 -5.31 -7.74
N GLY A 28 13.70 -5.83 -7.58
CA GLY A 28 14.77 -5.66 -8.56
C GLY A 28 15.07 -4.19 -8.81
N ASN A 29 15.24 -3.81 -10.07
CA ASN A 29 15.53 -2.42 -10.48
C ASN A 29 14.36 -1.44 -10.27
N ALA A 30 13.18 -1.93 -9.88
CA ALA A 30 12.02 -1.10 -9.63
C ALA A 30 11.90 -0.61 -8.18
N TYR A 31 12.87 -0.96 -7.32
CA TYR A 31 12.86 -0.54 -5.93
C TYR A 31 13.00 0.98 -5.79
N GLN A 32 12.51 1.52 -4.68
CA GLN A 32 12.54 2.96 -4.39
C GLN A 32 13.20 3.20 -3.03
N LEU A 33 14.31 3.95 -3.05
CA LEU A 33 15.08 4.28 -1.85
C LEU A 33 14.25 5.15 -0.89
N GLY A 34 14.29 4.84 0.40
CA GLY A 34 13.54 5.54 1.45
C GLY A 34 12.10 5.05 1.64
N HIS A 35 11.68 4.03 0.88
CA HIS A 35 10.35 3.41 0.96
C HIS A 35 10.45 1.89 1.10
N GLU A 36 11.54 1.37 1.67
CA GLU A 36 11.91 -0.05 1.70
C GLU A 36 10.84 -0.96 2.33
N ASP A 37 10.11 -0.42 3.31
CA ASP A 37 9.06 -1.10 4.06
C ASP A 37 7.64 -0.71 3.59
N GLU A 38 7.51 -0.04 2.44
CA GLU A 38 6.23 0.43 1.91
C GLU A 38 5.99 -0.07 0.48
N ILE A 39 4.78 -0.56 0.23
CA ILE A 39 4.35 -1.01 -1.09
C ILE A 39 4.20 0.20 -2.01
N THR A 40 4.82 0.16 -3.19
CA THR A 40 4.52 1.12 -4.26
C THR A 40 3.12 0.87 -4.83
N VAL A 41 2.22 1.84 -4.71
CA VAL A 41 0.85 1.77 -5.22
C VAL A 41 0.79 2.35 -6.64
N LEU A 42 0.37 1.54 -7.60
CA LEU A 42 0.25 1.91 -9.02
C LEU A 42 -1.13 2.50 -9.35
N SER A 43 -2.17 2.06 -8.64
CA SER A 43 -3.52 2.55 -8.79
C SER A 43 -4.27 2.42 -7.46
N TYR A 44 -5.17 3.37 -7.22
CA TYR A 44 -6.05 3.40 -6.06
C TYR A 44 -7.47 3.75 -6.52
N SER A 45 -8.44 2.98 -6.03
CA SER A 45 -9.87 3.21 -6.23
C SER A 45 -10.61 2.98 -4.93
N HIS A 46 -11.54 3.88 -4.61
CA HIS A 46 -12.44 3.75 -3.47
C HIS A 46 -13.72 4.51 -3.80
N ALA A 47 -14.86 3.90 -3.48
CA ALA A 47 -16.17 4.48 -3.70
C ALA A 47 -16.96 4.49 -2.40
N ILE A 48 -17.76 5.54 -2.22
CA ILE A 48 -18.72 5.64 -1.12
C ILE A 48 -20.08 5.83 -1.76
N ALA A 49 -20.99 4.91 -1.47
CA ALA A 49 -22.39 5.03 -1.84
C ALA A 49 -23.16 5.70 -0.70
N PHE A 50 -24.21 6.43 -1.05
CA PHE A 50 -25.12 7.00 -0.07
C PHE A 50 -26.54 6.52 -0.34
N ASP A 51 -27.12 5.82 0.64
CA ASP A 51 -28.53 5.46 0.68
C ASP A 51 -29.00 5.49 2.13
N ASN A 52 -29.53 6.64 2.56
CA ASN A 52 -29.88 7.00 3.94
C ASN A 52 -28.73 6.94 4.98
N ARG A 53 -27.62 6.27 4.65
CA ARG A 53 -26.34 6.23 5.38
C ARG A 53 -25.20 6.04 4.38
N SER A 54 -24.00 6.46 4.78
CA SER A 54 -22.78 6.20 4.00
C SER A 54 -22.42 4.71 4.05
N THR A 55 -22.25 4.11 2.87
CA THR A 55 -21.75 2.74 2.72
C THR A 55 -20.41 2.80 2.00
N HIS A 56 -19.36 2.37 2.68
CA HIS A 56 -18.01 2.30 2.12
C HIS A 56 -17.85 1.03 1.28
N HIS A 57 -17.45 1.17 0.03
CA HIS A 57 -16.97 0.04 -0.76
C HIS A 57 -15.51 -0.27 -0.40
N PRO A 58 -15.03 -1.49 -0.68
CA PRO A 58 -13.64 -1.84 -0.43
C PRO A 58 -12.67 -0.88 -1.14
N ILE A 59 -11.56 -0.58 -0.46
CA ILE A 59 -10.41 0.05 -1.10
C ILE A 59 -9.79 -0.98 -2.05
N GLN A 60 -9.58 -0.58 -3.30
CA GLN A 60 -8.90 -1.38 -4.30
C GLN A 60 -7.58 -0.71 -4.65
N ILE A 61 -6.49 -1.48 -4.54
CA ILE A 61 -5.16 -1.05 -4.96
C ILE A 61 -4.59 -1.99 -6.02
N VAL A 62 -3.76 -1.45 -6.90
CA VAL A 62 -2.93 -2.23 -7.82
C VAL A 62 -1.47 -2.01 -7.43
N LYS A 63 -0.73 -3.10 -7.28
CA LYS A 63 0.70 -3.11 -6.96
C LYS A 63 1.42 -4.15 -7.82
N ARG A 64 2.76 -4.12 -7.84
CA ARG A 64 3.56 -5.19 -8.43
C ARG A 64 3.60 -6.41 -7.50
N VAL A 65 4.00 -7.55 -8.04
CA VAL A 65 4.36 -8.71 -7.21
C VAL A 65 5.70 -8.40 -6.54
N ASP A 66 5.65 -8.26 -5.22
CA ASP A 66 6.80 -8.08 -4.33
C ASP A 66 6.75 -9.07 -3.15
N LYS A 67 7.75 -9.04 -2.26
CA LYS A 67 7.89 -9.90 -1.08
C LYS A 67 6.63 -9.94 -0.19
N SER A 68 5.86 -8.86 -0.10
CA SER A 68 4.64 -8.83 0.73
C SER A 68 3.44 -9.51 0.05
N SER A 69 3.47 -9.77 -1.25
CA SER A 69 2.34 -10.37 -1.99
C SER A 69 1.89 -11.73 -1.44
N PRO A 70 2.78 -12.73 -1.23
CA PRO A 70 2.38 -13.99 -0.62
C PRO A 70 1.95 -13.82 0.85
N ILE A 71 2.54 -12.87 1.56
CA ILE A 71 2.19 -12.59 2.97
C ILE A 71 0.77 -12.04 3.07
N LEU A 72 0.37 -11.13 2.17
CA LEU A 72 -0.98 -10.61 2.10
C LEU A 72 -2.00 -11.67 1.68
N ALA A 73 -1.62 -12.61 0.81
CA ALA A 73 -2.46 -13.74 0.46
C ALA A 73 -2.71 -14.66 1.67
N GLN A 74 -1.68 -14.88 2.50
CA GLN A 74 -1.81 -15.63 3.74
C GLN A 74 -2.70 -14.89 4.75
N ALA A 75 -2.44 -13.60 5.01
CA ALA A 75 -3.26 -12.78 5.91
C ALA A 75 -4.74 -12.73 5.49
N CYS A 76 -5.03 -12.69 4.17
CA CYS A 76 -6.38 -12.80 3.63
C CYS A 76 -7.01 -14.17 3.93
N SER A 77 -6.25 -15.25 3.74
CA SER A 77 -6.70 -16.62 4.02
C SER A 77 -6.99 -16.85 5.51
N ASP A 78 -6.20 -16.21 6.38
CA ASP A 78 -6.34 -16.29 7.84
C ASP A 78 -7.42 -15.35 8.38
N GLY A 79 -7.95 -14.44 7.55
CA GLY A 79 -8.90 -13.42 7.98
C GLY A 79 -8.32 -12.43 8.99
N GLU A 80 -7.01 -12.18 8.93
CA GLU A 80 -6.32 -11.28 9.85
C GLU A 80 -6.79 -9.83 9.65
N GLU A 81 -7.05 -9.13 10.76
CA GLU A 81 -7.33 -7.69 10.72
C GLU A 81 -6.04 -6.90 10.48
N LEU A 82 -6.10 -5.98 9.51
CA LEU A 82 -4.95 -5.21 9.02
C LEU A 82 -5.10 -3.72 9.31
N LYS A 83 -4.03 -3.12 9.81
CA LYS A 83 -3.86 -1.67 9.91
C LYS A 83 -3.10 -1.17 8.69
N CYS A 84 -3.77 -0.35 7.88
CA CYS A 84 -3.24 0.15 6.61
C CYS A 84 -3.00 1.66 6.69
N LYS A 85 -1.82 2.11 6.30
CA LYS A 85 -1.49 3.53 6.13
C LYS A 85 -1.14 3.81 4.67
N LEU A 86 -2.03 4.53 3.99
CA LEU A 86 -1.84 4.96 2.61
C LEU A 86 -1.36 6.42 2.56
N SER A 87 -0.18 6.65 2.01
CA SER A 87 0.45 7.96 1.90
C SER A 87 0.50 8.38 0.44
N PHE A 88 -0.08 9.54 0.10
CA PHE A 88 -0.06 10.10 -1.25
C PHE A 88 0.92 11.25 -1.32
N TYR A 89 1.73 11.27 -2.38
CA TYR A 89 2.79 12.26 -2.58
C TYR A 89 2.55 13.08 -3.86
N ARG A 90 3.04 14.31 -3.85
CA ARG A 90 3.08 15.21 -5.00
C ARG A 90 4.42 15.96 -5.07
N PRO A 91 4.82 16.46 -6.25
CA PRO A 91 5.95 17.38 -6.35
C PRO A 91 5.67 18.67 -5.57
N ASN A 92 6.65 19.14 -4.81
CA ASN A 92 6.60 20.43 -4.14
C ASN A 92 7.26 21.53 -4.99
N SER A 93 7.08 22.79 -4.59
CA SER A 93 7.61 23.95 -5.31
C SER A 93 9.14 24.03 -5.36
N LYS A 94 9.84 23.26 -4.50
CA LYS A 94 11.31 23.21 -4.41
C LYS A 94 11.92 22.03 -5.17
N GLY A 95 11.09 21.25 -5.90
CA GLY A 95 11.53 20.08 -6.68
C GLY A 95 11.68 18.78 -5.88
N GLY A 96 11.26 18.75 -4.62
CA GLY A 96 11.15 17.54 -3.81
C GLY A 96 9.77 16.89 -3.92
N ILE A 97 9.57 15.79 -3.20
CA ILE A 97 8.27 15.13 -3.00
C ILE A 97 7.74 15.46 -1.60
N GLU A 98 6.45 15.80 -1.49
CA GLU A 98 5.72 16.04 -0.24
C GLU A 98 4.37 15.31 -0.21
#